data_AF-A0A1S9AV54-F1
#
_entry.id   AF-A0A1S9AV54-F1
#
_cell.length_a   1.000
_cell.length_b   1.000
_cell.length_c   1.000
_cell.angle_alpha   90.00
_cell.angle_beta   90.00
_cell.angle_gamma   90.00
#
_symmetry.space_group_name_H-M   'P 1'
#
loop_
_entity.id
_entity.type
_entity.pdbx_description
1 polymer ?
#
loop_
_entity_poly.entity_id
_entity_poly.type
_entity_poly.pdbx_seq_one_letter_code
_entity_poly.pdbx_strand_id
1 'polypeptide(L)'
;MDDALLAYLLEDAKRNAETIHWPLLSHESQYQHYFPTDTTGRVDSIDLETQLDSVSGQLYVSFTAVTSRMSRLFQQSASVAKWFKDLGEQLRATAVFLHLEAEGYRFLTLQGKPMEATLDQDLDKQHPTTPAATLVLEMCRGYERLYLV
;
A
#
# COMPACT_ATOMS: atom_id res chain seq x y z
N MET A 1 -15.95 -3.79 -8.73
CA MET A 1 -15.61 -2.35 -8.84
C MET A 1 -16.58 -1.61 -7.94
N ASP A 2 -16.06 -0.82 -7.00
CA ASP A 2 -16.85 -0.02 -6.05
C ASP A 2 -17.05 1.43 -6.55
N ASP A 3 -17.96 2.15 -5.90
CA ASP A 3 -18.37 3.51 -6.27
C ASP A 3 -17.22 4.52 -6.19
N ALA A 4 -16.29 4.36 -5.25
CA ALA A 4 -15.15 5.27 -5.12
C ALA A 4 -14.18 5.12 -6.30
N LEU A 5 -13.90 3.87 -6.69
CA LEU A 5 -13.12 3.59 -7.91
C LEU A 5 -13.85 4.09 -9.16
N LEU A 6 -15.14 3.83 -9.29
CA LEU A 6 -15.92 4.31 -10.44
C LEU A 6 -15.92 5.85 -10.54
N ALA A 7 -16.15 6.55 -9.43
CA ALA A 7 -16.13 8.00 -9.39
C ALA A 7 -14.76 8.57 -9.78
N TYR A 8 -13.68 7.97 -9.27
CA TYR A 8 -12.31 8.34 -9.65
C TYR A 8 -12.08 8.22 -11.15
N LEU A 9 -12.46 7.08 -11.74
CA LEU A 9 -12.27 6.80 -13.17
C LEU A 9 -13.10 7.77 -14.04
N LEU A 10 -14.34 8.06 -13.64
CA LEU A 10 -15.20 9.02 -14.34
C LEU A 10 -14.65 10.46 -14.29
N GLU A 11 -14.10 10.87 -13.15
CA GLU A 11 -13.43 12.17 -13.04
C GLU A 11 -12.15 12.23 -13.88
N ASP A 12 -11.40 11.13 -13.94
CA ASP A 12 -10.17 11.06 -14.71
C ASP A 12 -10.43 11.14 -16.22
N ALA A 13 -11.40 10.39 -16.73
CA ALA A 13 -11.82 10.49 -18.13
C ALA A 13 -12.25 11.90 -18.54
N LYS A 14 -12.96 12.61 -17.65
CA LYS A 14 -13.36 14.01 -17.91
C LYS A 14 -12.17 14.95 -18.02
N ARG A 15 -11.07 14.66 -17.31
CA ARG A 15 -9.86 15.50 -17.27
C ARG A 15 -8.91 15.20 -18.42
N ASN A 16 -8.75 13.92 -18.75
CA ASN A 16 -7.66 13.48 -19.60
C ASN A 16 -8.07 13.13 -21.04
N ALA A 17 -9.36 13.10 -21.38
CA ALA A 17 -9.92 12.84 -22.73
C ALA A 17 -9.44 11.57 -23.46
N GLU A 18 -8.48 10.84 -22.90
CA GLU A 18 -7.95 9.58 -23.39
C GLU A 18 -8.47 8.40 -22.56
N THR A 19 -8.34 7.21 -23.15
CA THR A 19 -8.76 5.92 -22.60
C THR A 19 -8.25 5.74 -21.18
N ILE A 20 -9.17 5.53 -20.23
CA ILE A 20 -8.83 5.24 -18.83
C ILE A 20 -8.06 3.91 -18.79
N HIS A 21 -6.73 3.96 -18.76
CA HIS A 21 -5.91 2.77 -18.63
C HIS A 21 -5.57 2.55 -17.16
N TRP A 22 -6.55 2.06 -16.40
CA TRP A 22 -6.31 1.69 -15.01
C TRP A 22 -5.92 0.20 -14.91
N PRO A 23 -4.76 -0.14 -14.34
CA PRO A 23 -4.22 -1.50 -14.35
C PRO A 23 -5.06 -2.53 -13.59
N LEU A 24 -6.00 -2.08 -12.73
CA LEU A 24 -6.97 -2.96 -12.06
C LEU A 24 -8.08 -3.46 -12.98
N LEU A 25 -8.26 -2.81 -14.14
CA LEU A 25 -9.28 -3.19 -15.12
C LEU A 25 -8.72 -4.19 -16.16
N SER A 26 -7.40 -4.24 -16.32
CA SER A 26 -6.72 -5.22 -17.15
C SER A 26 -6.41 -6.48 -16.32
N HIS A 27 -7.29 -7.48 -16.41
CA HIS A 27 -7.13 -8.80 -15.77
C HIS A 27 -5.87 -9.58 -16.22
N GLU A 28 -5.15 -9.10 -17.23
CA GLU A 28 -4.08 -9.85 -17.93
C GLU A 28 -2.66 -9.36 -17.60
N SER A 29 -2.48 -8.26 -16.90
CA SER A 29 -1.13 -7.74 -16.61
C SER A 29 -0.44 -8.63 -15.57
N GLN A 30 0.42 -9.53 -16.07
CA GLN A 30 1.29 -10.36 -15.24
C GLN A 30 2.10 -9.47 -14.30
N TYR A 31 2.24 -9.90 -13.05
CA TYR A 31 2.93 -9.22 -11.95
C TYR A 31 4.24 -8.49 -12.33
N GLN A 32 5.03 -9.08 -13.23
CA GLN A 32 6.29 -8.52 -13.73
C GLN A 32 6.15 -7.17 -14.46
N HIS A 33 4.96 -6.83 -14.97
CA HIS A 33 4.71 -5.56 -15.65
C HIS A 33 4.65 -4.36 -14.68
N TYR A 34 4.50 -4.60 -13.38
CA TYR A 34 4.42 -3.54 -12.37
C TYR A 34 5.77 -3.21 -11.73
N PHE A 35 6.76 -4.08 -11.92
CA PHE A 35 8.09 -4.02 -11.31
C PHE A 35 9.16 -3.94 -12.41
N PRO A 36 9.52 -2.72 -12.88
CA PRO A 36 10.67 -2.52 -13.77
C PRO A 36 11.99 -2.93 -13.11
N THR A 37 12.04 -3.04 -11.78
CA THR A 37 13.18 -3.57 -11.03
C THR A 37 12.70 -4.59 -9.99
N ASP A 38 13.62 -5.36 -9.42
CA ASP A 38 13.29 -6.38 -8.41
C ASP A 38 12.67 -5.79 -7.12
N THR A 39 12.86 -4.50 -6.85
CA THR A 39 12.47 -3.87 -5.59
C THR A 39 11.61 -2.62 -5.72
N THR A 40 11.55 -1.99 -6.89
CA THR A 40 10.77 -0.77 -7.11
C THR A 40 9.99 -0.83 -8.40
N GLY A 41 8.84 -0.16 -8.40
CA GLY A 41 8.03 0.01 -9.59
C GLY A 41 7.07 1.17 -9.51
N ARG A 42 6.44 1.44 -10.65
CA ARG A 42 5.44 2.50 -10.75
C ARG A 42 4.29 2.05 -11.61
N VAL A 43 3.10 2.26 -11.08
CA VAL A 43 1.84 1.91 -11.71
C VAL A 43 1.00 3.18 -11.73
N ASP A 44 1.07 3.90 -12.86
CA ASP A 44 0.46 5.22 -13.04
C ASP A 44 0.89 6.20 -11.93
N SER A 45 -0.01 6.51 -11.00
CA SER A 45 0.17 7.47 -9.91
C SER A 45 0.39 6.78 -8.56
N ILE A 46 0.88 5.54 -8.61
CA ILE A 46 1.23 4.69 -7.48
C ILE A 46 2.70 4.30 -7.62
N ASP A 47 3.53 4.69 -6.67
CA ASP A 47 4.89 4.17 -6.56
C ASP A 47 4.87 2.93 -5.65
N LEU A 48 5.59 1.88 -6.04
CA LEU A 48 5.69 0.61 -5.34
C LEU A 48 7.14 0.40 -4.92
N GLU A 49 7.32 -0.07 -3.69
CA GLU A 49 8.64 -0.42 -3.18
C GLU A 49 8.55 -1.69 -2.33
N THR A 50 9.54 -2.56 -2.43
CA THR A 50 9.71 -3.73 -1.58
C THR A 50 11.08 -3.71 -0.95
N GLN A 51 11.13 -3.96 0.35
CA GLN A 51 12.37 -4.07 1.10
C GLN A 51 12.37 -5.31 1.99
N LEU A 52 13.48 -6.05 1.96
CA LEU A 52 13.74 -7.18 2.85
C LEU A 52 14.53 -6.66 4.06
N ASP A 53 13.96 -6.76 5.26
CA ASP A 53 14.70 -6.51 6.48
C ASP A 53 15.72 -7.64 6.68
N SER A 54 17.00 -7.31 6.55
CA SER A 54 18.10 -8.26 6.68
C SER A 54 18.25 -8.85 8.09
N VAL A 55 17.68 -8.20 9.11
CA VAL A 55 17.72 -8.64 10.50
C VAL A 55 16.60 -9.64 10.78
N SER A 56 15.38 -9.32 10.36
CA SER A 56 14.20 -10.15 10.64
C SER A 56 13.88 -11.16 9.53
N GLY A 57 14.47 -11.00 8.34
CA GLY A 57 14.15 -11.78 7.14
C GLY A 57 12.75 -11.49 6.58
N GLN A 58 12.12 -10.41 7.02
CA GLN A 58 10.75 -10.06 6.65
C GLN A 58 10.72 -9.17 5.40
N LEU A 59 9.84 -9.50 4.47
CA LEU A 59 9.60 -8.69 3.29
C LEU A 59 8.47 -7.69 3.56
N TYR A 60 8.76 -6.41 3.34
CA TYR A 60 7.81 -5.33 3.44
C TYR A 60 7.52 -4.76 2.07
N VAL A 61 6.26 -4.37 1.84
CA VAL A 61 5.82 -3.74 0.60
C VAL A 61 5.17 -2.41 0.95
N SER A 62 5.57 -1.35 0.27
CA SER A 62 5.01 -0.01 0.41
C SER A 62 4.39 0.45 -0.90
N PHE A 63 3.21 1.06 -0.81
CA PHE A 63 2.54 1.74 -1.91
C PHE A 63 2.39 3.21 -1.58
N THR A 64 2.98 4.07 -2.39
CA THR A 64 2.90 5.52 -2.20
C THR A 64 1.94 6.14 -3.21
N ALA A 65 0.92 6.82 -2.69
CA ALA A 65 0.04 7.66 -3.49
C ALA A 65 0.79 8.94 -3.89
N VAL A 66 1.03 9.14 -5.18
CA VAL A 66 1.77 10.32 -5.69
C VAL A 66 0.92 11.59 -5.68
N THR A 67 -0.40 11.47 -5.49
CA THR A 67 -1.33 12.62 -5.46
C THR A 67 -2.38 12.45 -4.38
N SER A 68 -2.87 13.57 -3.84
CA SER A 68 -3.91 13.60 -2.81
C SER A 68 -5.23 13.02 -3.30
N ARG A 69 -5.47 13.02 -4.62
CA ARG A 69 -6.61 12.32 -5.23
C ARG A 69 -6.45 10.81 -5.12
N MET A 70 -5.24 10.31 -5.35
CA MET A 70 -4.91 8.90 -5.19
C MET A 70 -4.97 8.47 -3.71
N SER A 71 -4.48 9.32 -2.79
CA SER A 71 -4.60 9.07 -1.35
C SER A 71 -6.06 8.87 -0.92
N ARG A 72 -6.97 9.72 -1.42
CA ARG A 72 -8.42 9.56 -1.19
C ARG A 72 -8.96 8.26 -1.78
N LEU A 73 -8.53 7.89 -2.99
CA LEU A 73 -8.94 6.63 -3.60
C LEU A 73 -8.50 5.42 -2.75
N PHE A 74 -7.26 5.41 -2.25
CA PHE A 74 -6.72 4.33 -1.42
C PHE A 74 -7.53 4.14 -0.14
N GLN A 75 -8.05 5.22 0.44
CA GLN A 75 -8.85 5.18 1.66
C GLN A 75 -10.28 4.69 1.41
N GLN A 76 -10.87 5.07 0.29
CA GLN A 76 -12.30 4.93 0.03
C GLN A 76 -12.65 3.69 -0.79
N SER A 77 -11.73 3.19 -1.62
CA SER A 77 -12.02 2.08 -2.53
C SER A 77 -11.62 0.72 -1.94
N ALA A 78 -12.64 -0.10 -1.67
CA ALA A 78 -12.46 -1.49 -1.27
C ALA A 78 -11.79 -2.34 -2.38
N SER A 79 -12.02 -2.03 -3.66
CA SER A 79 -11.38 -2.73 -4.78
C SER A 79 -9.88 -2.44 -4.83
N VAL A 80 -9.47 -1.19 -4.59
CA VAL A 80 -8.07 -0.79 -4.52
C VAL A 80 -7.38 -1.40 -3.29
N ALA A 81 -8.03 -1.36 -2.12
CA ALA A 81 -7.54 -2.05 -0.92
C ALA A 81 -7.35 -3.56 -1.15
N LYS A 82 -8.31 -4.22 -1.82
CA LYS A 82 -8.18 -5.63 -2.18
C LYS A 82 -6.99 -5.86 -3.09
N TRP A 83 -6.75 -4.99 -4.08
CA TRP A 83 -5.61 -5.14 -4.98
C TRP A 83 -4.27 -5.06 -4.27
N PHE A 84 -4.09 -4.10 -3.35
CA PHE A 84 -2.86 -4.03 -2.54
C PHE A 84 -2.63 -5.28 -1.71
N LYS A 85 -3.71 -5.82 -1.13
CA LYS A 85 -3.66 -7.08 -0.40
C LYS A 85 -3.26 -8.24 -1.31
N ASP A 86 -3.93 -8.40 -2.45
CA ASP A 86 -3.64 -9.49 -3.39
C ASP A 86 -2.19 -9.42 -3.88
N LEU A 87 -1.67 -8.21 -4.13
CA LEU A 87 -0.28 -8.01 -4.55
C LEU A 87 0.71 -8.37 -3.42
N GLY A 88 0.40 -7.95 -2.18
CA GLY A 88 1.19 -8.33 -1.00
C GLY A 88 1.22 -9.85 -0.77
N GLU A 89 0.09 -10.54 -0.97
CA GLU A 89 0.01 -12.00 -0.86
C GLU A 89 0.84 -12.69 -1.94
N GLN A 90 0.77 -12.23 -3.19
CA GLN A 90 1.60 -12.75 -4.29
C GLN A 90 3.09 -12.60 -4.02
N LEU A 91 3.47 -11.48 -3.40
CA LEU A 91 4.83 -11.18 -2.96
C LEU A 91 5.27 -11.96 -1.73
N ARG A 92 4.35 -12.66 -1.04
CA ARG A 92 4.59 -13.23 0.29
C ARG A 92 5.10 -12.17 1.28
N ALA A 93 4.57 -10.95 1.15
CA ALA A 93 4.88 -9.85 2.04
C ALA A 93 4.46 -10.20 3.47
N THR A 94 5.34 -9.90 4.41
CA THR A 94 5.00 -9.95 5.83
C THR A 94 4.04 -8.81 6.17
N ALA A 95 4.23 -7.65 5.57
CA ALA A 95 3.44 -6.47 5.82
C ALA A 95 3.30 -5.58 4.58
N VAL A 96 2.12 -4.97 4.43
CA VAL A 96 1.77 -4.05 3.34
C VAL A 96 1.42 -2.69 3.93
N PHE A 97 2.10 -1.66 3.46
CA PHE A 97 1.93 -0.27 3.88
C PHE A 97 1.43 0.59 2.73
N LEU A 98 0.59 1.57 3.07
CA LEU A 98 0.14 2.63 2.19
C LEU A 98 0.66 3.95 2.72
N HIS A 99 1.39 4.70 1.89
CA HIS A 99 1.75 6.08 2.15
C HIS A 99 0.76 7.00 1.44
N LEU A 100 0.01 7.75 2.24
CA LEU A 100 -1.03 8.67 1.82
C LEU A 100 -0.49 10.09 1.97
N GLU A 101 -0.27 10.81 0.86
CA GLU A 101 0.30 12.17 0.85
C GLU A 101 -0.33 13.12 1.90
N ALA A 102 -1.65 12.99 2.13
CA ALA A 102 -2.41 13.88 3.02
C ALA A 102 -2.55 13.37 4.48
N GLU A 103 -2.34 12.08 4.73
CA GLU A 103 -2.67 11.44 6.02
C GLU A 103 -1.56 10.58 6.60
N GLY A 104 -0.40 10.50 5.93
CA GLY A 104 0.73 9.70 6.37
C GLY A 104 0.53 8.21 6.06
N TYR A 105 0.95 7.35 6.97
CA TYR A 105 1.04 5.91 6.69
C TYR A 105 -0.15 5.14 7.25
N ARG A 106 -0.69 4.25 6.42
CA ARG A 106 -1.71 3.28 6.82
C ARG A 106 -1.19 1.87 6.59
N PHE A 107 -1.37 1.03 7.59
CA PHE A 107 -1.11 -0.39 7.54
C PHE A 107 -2.34 -1.11 6.97
N LEU A 108 -2.14 -2.02 6.01
CA LEU A 108 -3.25 -2.70 5.33
C LEU A 108 -3.38 -4.19 5.73
N THR A 109 -2.25 -4.91 5.80
CA THR A 109 -2.25 -6.33 6.15
C THR A 109 -0.99 -6.77 6.88
N LEU A 110 -1.15 -7.75 7.78
CA LEU A 110 -0.10 -8.47 8.48
C LEU A 110 -0.20 -9.96 8.17
N GLN A 111 0.83 -10.53 7.56
CA GLN A 111 0.87 -11.96 7.20
C GLN A 111 -0.40 -12.40 6.43
N GLY A 112 -0.86 -11.56 5.49
CA GLY A 112 -2.09 -11.77 4.70
C GLY A 112 -3.40 -11.52 5.45
N LYS A 113 -3.37 -11.28 6.77
CA LYS A 113 -4.56 -10.93 7.55
C LYS A 113 -4.85 -9.43 7.43
N PRO A 114 -6.10 -9.04 7.11
CA PRO A 114 -6.49 -7.63 7.12
C PRO A 114 -6.23 -7.02 8.48
N MET A 115 -5.51 -5.91 8.50
CA MET A 115 -5.24 -5.17 9.71
C MET A 115 -5.08 -3.71 9.34
N GLU A 116 -5.98 -2.87 9.84
CA GLU A 116 -5.90 -1.44 9.66
C GLU A 116 -5.32 -0.79 10.91
N ALA A 117 -4.19 -0.12 10.74
CA ALA A 117 -3.59 0.72 11.76
C ALA A 117 -3.03 1.99 11.11
N THR A 118 -3.12 3.12 11.78
CA THR A 118 -2.44 4.34 11.37
C THR A 118 -1.13 4.43 12.13
N LEU A 119 -0.03 4.71 11.43
CA LEU A 119 1.23 5.00 12.08
C LEU A 119 1.11 6.38 12.75
N ASP A 120 0.94 6.40 14.06
CA ASP A 120 1.07 7.65 14.83
C ASP A 120 2.56 7.92 15.04
N GLN A 121 3.00 9.18 14.91
CA GLN A 121 4.41 9.58 15.01
C GLN A 121 5.01 9.34 16.42
N ASP A 122 4.17 8.97 17.38
CA ASP A 122 4.53 8.67 18.77
C ASP A 122 4.59 7.16 19.08
N LEU A 123 5.13 6.32 18.17
CA LEU A 123 5.29 4.87 18.42
C LEU A 123 6.00 4.54 19.74
N ASP A 124 6.96 5.37 20.14
CA ASP A 124 7.72 5.17 21.38
C ASP A 124 6.93 5.42 22.67
N LYS A 125 5.74 6.04 22.58
CA LYS A 125 4.84 6.22 23.74
C LYS A 125 3.83 5.09 23.85
N GLN A 126 3.71 4.24 22.83
CA GLN A 126 2.75 3.14 22.83
C GLN A 126 3.27 1.97 23.68
N HIS A 127 2.47 1.58 24.68
CA HIS A 127 2.72 0.43 25.53
C HIS A 127 1.74 -0.69 25.13
N PRO A 128 2.15 -1.64 24.27
CA PRO A 128 1.25 -2.66 23.79
C PRO A 128 0.85 -3.58 24.96
N THR A 129 -0.45 -3.70 25.19
CA THR A 129 -1.01 -4.54 26.25
C THR A 129 -1.39 -5.94 25.76
N THR A 130 -1.23 -6.19 24.45
CA THR A 130 -1.57 -7.47 23.82
C THR A 130 -0.45 -7.93 22.87
N PRO A 131 -0.27 -9.25 22.68
CA PRO A 131 0.71 -9.76 21.72
C PRO A 131 0.48 -9.25 20.29
N ALA A 132 -0.78 -9.04 19.90
CA ALA A 132 -1.13 -8.47 18.60
C ALA A 132 -0.65 -7.02 18.46
N ALA A 133 -0.82 -6.20 19.50
CA ALA A 133 -0.34 -4.83 19.51
C ALA A 133 1.20 -4.76 19.51
N THR A 134 1.88 -5.68 20.21
CA THR A 134 3.35 -5.77 20.19
C THR A 134 3.86 -6.06 18.79
N LEU A 135 3.25 -7.02 18.10
CA LEU A 135 3.63 -7.39 16.75
C LEU A 135 3.45 -6.23 15.76
N VAL A 136 2.34 -5.48 15.86
CA VAL A 136 2.13 -4.27 15.04
C VAL A 136 3.23 -3.25 15.26
N LEU A 137 3.56 -2.95 16.52
CA LEU A 137 4.62 -2.00 16.86
C LEU A 137 5.99 -2.42 16.31
N GLU A 138 6.31 -3.71 16.37
CA GLU A 138 7.54 -4.25 15.75
C GLU A 138 7.55 -4.04 14.23
N MET A 139 6.43 -4.25 13.55
CA MET A 139 6.33 -4.02 12.10
C MET A 139 6.44 -2.55 11.75
N CYS A 140 5.78 -1.68 12.51
CA CYS A 140 5.85 -0.23 12.35
C CYS A 140 7.30 0.27 12.49
N ARG A 141 8.02 -0.21 13.51
CA ARG A 141 9.45 0.08 13.68
C ARG A 141 10.32 -0.48 12.56
N GLY A 142 10.00 -1.67 12.06
CA GLY A 142 10.65 -2.25 10.89
C GLY A 142 10.51 -1.35 9.67
N TYR A 143 9.29 -0.87 9.40
CA TYR A 143 9.01 0.06 8.32
C TYR A 143 9.75 1.40 8.48
N GLU A 144 9.69 2.03 9.66
CA GLU A 144 10.43 3.27 9.92
C GLU A 144 11.91 3.15 9.59
N ARG A 145 12.56 2.06 10.02
CA ARG A 145 13.98 1.81 9.74
C ARG A 145 14.31 1.66 8.26
N LEU A 146 13.37 1.16 7.47
CA LEU A 146 13.58 0.82 6.07
C LEU A 146 13.23 1.95 5.11
N TYR A 147 12.20 2.73 5.44
CA TYR A 147 11.59 3.68 4.51
C TYR A 147 11.65 5.14 4.96
N LEU A 148 11.96 5.43 6.23
CA LEU A 148 11.86 6.79 6.80
C LEU A 148 13.16 7.34 7.40
N VAL A 149 14.30 6.67 7.17
CA VAL A 149 15.64 7.08 7.67
C VAL A 149 16.41 7.91 6.66
#